data_AF-A0A1X7TAP9-F1
#
_entry.id   AF-A0A1X7TAP9-F1
#
_cell.length_a   1.000
_cell.length_b   1.000
_cell.length_c   1.000
_cell.angle_alpha   90.00
_cell.angle_beta   90.00
_cell.angle_gamma   90.00
#
_symmetry.space_group_name_H-M   'P 1'
#
loop_
_entity.id
_entity.type
_entity.pdbx_description
1 polymer ?
#
loop_
_entity_poly.entity_id
_entity_poly.type
_entity_poly.pdbx_seq_one_letter_code
_entity_poly.pdbx_strand_id
1 'polypeptide(L)'
;MCKPHRCPHITFTGNICVYCPGGPDSDFEYSTQSYTGYEPTSMRAIRARYNPYLQSKHRLAQLKQLGHSIDKVEYIVMGGTFMALDDAYKDFFIRNLHDALSGHTSNSVEEAVKYSERSIVKCIGITIETRPDYCLRKHLSQMLSYGCTRLEIGVQSVYEDVARDTNRFVKEGDIDTFTYIHYMYH
;
A
#
# COMPACT_ATOMS: atom_id res chain seq x y z
N MET A 1 2.55 -4.99 4.77
CA MET A 1 2.56 -5.31 3.32
C MET A 1 1.27 -6.05 2.98
N CYS A 2 0.68 -5.76 1.82
CA CYS A 2 -0.48 -6.50 1.33
C CYS A 2 -0.08 -7.88 0.79
N LYS A 3 -1.08 -8.73 0.47
CA LYS A 3 -0.85 -10.07 -0.07
C LYS A 3 0.00 -10.01 -1.35
N PRO A 4 0.94 -10.95 -1.56
CA PRO A 4 1.59 -11.11 -2.85
C PRO A 4 0.56 -11.28 -3.96
N HIS A 5 0.69 -10.47 -5.02
CA HIS A 5 -0.16 -10.53 -6.19
C HIS A 5 0.60 -10.00 -7.40
N ARG A 6 0.16 -10.39 -8.60
CA ARG A 6 0.76 -9.92 -9.85
C ARG A 6 0.40 -8.46 -10.07
N CYS A 7 1.37 -7.69 -10.57
CA CYS A 7 1.12 -6.33 -11.01
C CYS A 7 0.13 -6.33 -12.19
N PRO A 8 -0.94 -5.51 -12.19
CA PRO A 8 -2.00 -5.57 -13.20
C PRO A 8 -1.51 -5.34 -14.63
N HIS A 9 -0.42 -4.59 -14.82
CA HIS A 9 0.09 -4.30 -16.17
C HIS A 9 0.63 -5.50 -16.95
N ILE A 10 0.93 -6.61 -16.27
CA ILE A 10 1.32 -7.84 -16.96
C ILE A 10 0.22 -8.32 -17.92
N THR A 11 -1.05 -8.02 -17.62
CA THR A 11 -2.20 -8.43 -18.45
C THR A 11 -2.23 -7.77 -19.82
N PHE A 12 -1.66 -6.57 -19.95
CA PHE A 12 -1.67 -5.82 -21.21
C PHE A 12 -0.30 -5.65 -21.85
N THR A 13 0.79 -5.72 -21.07
CA THR A 13 2.17 -5.66 -21.59
C THR A 13 2.81 -7.04 -21.79
N GLY A 14 2.24 -8.09 -21.20
CA GLY A 14 2.77 -9.45 -21.24
C GLY A 14 3.94 -9.72 -20.28
N ASN A 15 4.58 -8.69 -19.72
CA ASN A 15 5.76 -8.83 -18.84
C ASN A 15 5.65 -7.88 -17.62
N ILE A 16 6.53 -8.09 -16.63
CA ILE A 16 6.70 -7.15 -15.52
C ILE A 16 7.65 -5.99 -15.90
N CYS A 17 7.81 -4.98 -15.04
CA CYS A 17 8.79 -3.92 -15.24
C CYS A 17 10.22 -4.49 -15.16
N VAL A 18 11.11 -4.02 -16.03
CA VAL A 18 12.45 -4.61 -16.25
C VAL A 18 13.29 -4.70 -14.97
N TYR A 19 13.21 -3.70 -14.10
CA TYR A 19 14.01 -3.61 -12.87
C TYR A 19 13.28 -4.12 -11.62
N CYS A 20 12.06 -4.65 -11.75
CA CYS A 20 11.26 -5.06 -10.60
C CYS A 20 11.68 -6.46 -10.12
N PRO A 21 12.30 -6.61 -8.93
CA PRO A 21 12.62 -7.92 -8.39
C PRO A 21 11.38 -8.57 -7.76
N GLY A 22 11.49 -9.85 -7.42
CA GLY A 22 10.50 -10.50 -6.57
C GLY A 22 9.12 -10.66 -7.18
N GLY A 23 8.15 -10.95 -6.31
CA GLY A 23 6.77 -11.18 -6.68
C GLY A 23 6.45 -12.63 -7.05
N PRO A 24 5.18 -12.93 -7.36
CA PRO A 24 4.69 -14.30 -7.54
C PRO A 24 5.35 -15.09 -8.67
N ASP A 25 5.90 -14.40 -9.67
CA ASP A 25 6.50 -15.00 -10.86
C ASP A 25 8.05 -14.96 -10.81
N SER A 26 8.63 -14.83 -9.61
CA SER A 26 10.08 -14.79 -9.39
C SER A 26 10.59 -15.99 -8.58
N ASP A 27 11.91 -16.17 -8.56
CA ASP A 27 12.58 -17.19 -7.73
C ASP A 27 12.55 -16.89 -6.22
N PHE A 28 12.06 -15.71 -5.82
CA PHE A 28 11.97 -15.32 -4.41
C PHE A 28 10.68 -15.86 -3.77
N GLU A 29 10.83 -16.93 -2.98
CA GLU A 29 9.72 -17.59 -2.31
C GLU A 29 8.83 -16.64 -1.51
N TYR A 30 7.53 -16.65 -1.83
CA TYR A 30 6.49 -15.97 -1.07
C TYR A 30 6.71 -14.45 -0.85
N SER A 31 7.42 -13.82 -1.78
CA SER A 31 7.73 -12.39 -1.79
C SER A 31 6.62 -11.56 -2.46
N THR A 32 6.42 -10.33 -2.00
CA THR A 32 5.58 -9.34 -2.70
C THR A 32 6.33 -8.73 -3.88
N GLN A 33 5.59 -8.26 -4.89
CA GLN A 33 6.16 -7.56 -6.05
C GLN A 33 7.10 -6.43 -5.61
N SER A 34 8.29 -6.36 -6.22
CA SER A 34 9.39 -5.42 -5.91
C SER A 34 10.21 -5.72 -4.67
N TYR A 35 9.98 -6.83 -3.96
CA TYR A 35 10.70 -7.19 -2.73
C TYR A 35 11.30 -8.59 -2.80
N THR A 36 12.43 -8.82 -2.14
CA THR A 36 13.11 -10.14 -2.16
C THR A 36 12.61 -11.10 -1.07
N GLY A 37 11.96 -10.58 -0.03
CA GLY A 37 11.54 -11.38 1.13
C GLY A 37 12.53 -11.31 2.29
N TYR A 38 13.78 -10.92 2.04
CA TYR A 38 14.84 -10.83 3.05
C TYR A 38 14.84 -9.50 3.82
N GLU A 39 14.05 -8.51 3.39
CA GLU A 39 13.94 -7.25 4.10
C GLU A 39 13.25 -7.47 5.45
N PRO A 40 13.62 -6.76 6.53
CA PRO A 40 13.02 -6.94 7.85
C PRO A 40 11.48 -6.82 7.86
N THR A 41 10.94 -5.94 7.02
CA THR A 41 9.49 -5.78 6.86
C THR A 41 8.87 -6.98 6.14
N SER A 42 9.49 -7.43 5.04
CA SER A 42 9.04 -8.61 4.29
C SER A 42 9.06 -9.87 5.15
N MET A 43 10.14 -10.12 5.90
CA MET A 43 10.24 -11.25 6.82
C MET A 43 9.12 -11.24 7.87
N ARG A 44 8.77 -10.07 8.43
CA ARG A 44 7.63 -9.94 9.36
C ARG A 44 6.29 -10.20 8.69
N ALA A 45 6.11 -9.72 7.45
CA ALA A 45 4.89 -9.95 6.68
C ALA A 45 4.70 -11.44 6.35
N ILE A 46 5.75 -12.12 5.91
CA ILE A 46 5.78 -13.56 5.66
C ILE A 46 5.44 -14.34 6.93
N ARG A 47 6.08 -14.03 8.07
CA ARG A 47 5.81 -14.68 9.36
C ARG A 47 4.35 -14.52 9.80
N ALA A 48 3.74 -13.36 9.50
CA ALA A 48 2.34 -13.08 9.78
C ALA A 48 1.39 -13.58 8.68
N ARG A 49 1.88 -14.29 7.66
CA ARG A 49 1.13 -14.74 6.48
C ARG A 49 0.32 -13.62 5.83
N TYR A 50 0.92 -12.42 5.76
CA TYR A 50 0.31 -11.20 5.25
C TYR A 50 -1.01 -10.79 5.91
N ASN A 51 -1.30 -11.28 7.12
CA ASN A 51 -2.47 -10.84 7.89
C ASN A 51 -2.24 -9.40 8.41
N PRO A 52 -3.06 -8.41 8.02
CA PRO A 52 -2.88 -7.00 8.40
C PRO A 52 -2.95 -6.78 9.91
N TYR A 53 -3.90 -7.39 10.59
CA TYR A 53 -4.08 -7.25 12.04
C TYR A 53 -2.84 -7.75 12.80
N LEU A 54 -2.36 -8.95 12.46
CA LEU A 54 -1.17 -9.54 13.10
C LEU A 54 0.10 -8.73 12.79
N GLN A 55 0.29 -8.30 11.54
CA GLN A 55 1.43 -7.43 11.16
C GLN A 55 1.48 -6.17 12.04
N SER A 56 0.34 -5.50 12.21
CA SER A 56 0.24 -4.29 13.02
C SER A 56 0.45 -4.55 14.51
N LYS A 57 -0.26 -5.52 15.11
CA LYS A 57 -0.13 -5.82 16.55
C LYS A 57 1.29 -6.25 16.93
N HIS A 58 1.92 -7.09 16.12
CA HIS A 58 3.30 -7.52 16.38
C HIS A 58 4.28 -6.34 16.32
N ARG A 59 4.13 -5.43 15.35
CA ARG A 59 5.01 -4.27 15.24
C ARG A 59 4.82 -3.29 16.40
N LEU A 60 3.58 -3.03 16.80
CA LEU A 60 3.27 -2.17 17.94
C LEU A 60 3.81 -2.74 19.26
N ALA A 61 3.60 -4.03 19.50
CA ALA A 61 4.12 -4.71 20.68
C ALA A 61 5.65 -4.66 20.72
N GLN A 62 6.31 -4.91 19.59
CA GLN A 62 7.77 -4.81 19.48
C GLN A 62 8.27 -3.40 19.82
N LEU A 63 7.67 -2.35 19.24
CA LEU A 63 8.08 -0.96 19.51
C LEU A 63 7.86 -0.58 20.98
N LYS A 64 6.75 -1.02 21.57
CA LYS A 64 6.46 -0.80 23.00
C LYS A 64 7.47 -1.50 23.90
N GLN A 65 7.86 -2.73 23.58
CA GLN A 65 8.89 -3.48 24.33
C GLN A 65 10.27 -2.83 24.26
N LEU A 66 10.59 -2.16 23.15
CA LEU A 66 11.81 -1.37 23.00
C LEU A 66 11.74 -0.02 23.73
N GLY A 67 10.61 0.33 24.35
CA GLY A 67 10.42 1.57 25.11
C GLY A 67 9.95 2.77 24.29
N HIS A 68 9.57 2.59 23.03
CA HIS A 68 8.98 3.68 22.23
C HIS A 68 7.53 3.96 22.64
N SER A 69 7.14 5.23 22.70
CA SER A 69 5.72 5.61 22.76
C SER A 69 5.03 5.19 21.46
N ILE A 70 3.83 4.63 21.61
CA ILE A 70 2.99 4.19 20.50
C ILE A 70 1.65 4.95 20.48
N ASP A 71 1.56 6.11 21.11
CA ASP A 71 0.30 6.85 21.26
C ASP A 71 -0.23 7.38 19.92
N LYS A 72 0.68 7.62 18.96
CA LYS A 72 0.38 8.09 17.61
C LYS A 72 1.13 7.21 16.60
N VAL A 73 0.40 6.67 15.64
CA VAL A 73 0.89 5.72 14.65
C VAL A 73 0.50 6.18 13.26
N GLU A 74 1.47 6.22 12.36
CA GLU A 74 1.24 6.33 10.92
C GLU A 74 1.47 4.96 10.27
N TYR A 75 0.53 4.52 9.45
CA TYR A 75 0.69 3.31 8.65
C TYR A 75 1.28 3.61 7.28
N ILE A 76 2.08 2.67 6.77
CA ILE A 76 2.55 2.67 5.39
C ILE A 76 2.15 1.34 4.75
N VAL A 77 1.27 1.40 3.75
CA VAL A 77 0.77 0.26 3.00
C VAL A 77 1.67 0.01 1.80
N MET A 78 2.60 -0.93 1.99
CA MET A 78 3.57 -1.35 0.97
C MET A 78 3.04 -2.49 0.08
N GLY A 79 3.52 -2.48 -1.17
CA GLY A 79 3.27 -3.51 -2.18
C GLY A 79 3.05 -2.99 -3.61
N GLY A 80 3.09 -1.66 -3.79
CA GLY A 80 3.04 -0.96 -5.09
C GLY A 80 1.71 -0.97 -5.84
N THR A 81 0.89 -2.02 -5.72
CA THR A 81 -0.37 -2.17 -6.48
C THR A 81 -1.56 -2.58 -5.62
N PHE A 82 -1.55 -2.22 -4.34
CA PHE A 82 -2.65 -2.50 -3.40
C PHE A 82 -4.04 -2.13 -3.96
N MET A 83 -4.13 -0.99 -4.64
CA MET A 83 -5.40 -0.51 -5.22
C MET A 83 -5.93 -1.35 -6.38
N ALA A 84 -5.12 -2.23 -6.96
CA ALA A 84 -5.51 -3.17 -8.00
C ALA A 84 -6.21 -4.42 -7.46
N LEU A 85 -6.19 -4.63 -6.14
CA LEU A 85 -6.87 -5.74 -5.49
C LEU A 85 -8.37 -5.51 -5.42
N ASP A 86 -9.10 -6.61 -5.22
CA ASP A 86 -10.54 -6.63 -5.08
C ASP A 86 -11.02 -5.79 -3.89
N ASP A 87 -12.20 -5.17 -4.02
CA ASP A 87 -12.72 -4.24 -3.00
C ASP A 87 -12.94 -4.94 -1.64
N ALA A 88 -13.32 -6.22 -1.63
CA ALA A 88 -13.49 -7.00 -0.41
C ALA A 88 -12.17 -7.18 0.34
N TYR A 89 -11.07 -7.46 -0.37
CA TYR A 89 -9.74 -7.52 0.22
C TYR A 89 -9.27 -6.16 0.71
N LYS A 90 -9.50 -5.08 -0.05
CA LYS A 90 -9.12 -3.73 0.37
C LYS A 90 -9.86 -3.32 1.65
N ASP A 91 -11.17 -3.57 1.73
CA ASP A 91 -11.96 -3.37 2.95
C ASP A 91 -11.37 -4.16 4.11
N PHE A 92 -11.22 -5.48 3.94
CA PHE A 92 -10.66 -6.36 4.96
C PHE A 92 -9.29 -5.85 5.44
N PHE A 93 -8.43 -5.43 4.52
CA PHE A 93 -7.08 -4.98 4.84
C PHE A 93 -7.11 -3.71 5.69
N ILE A 94 -7.78 -2.66 5.22
CA ILE A 94 -7.85 -1.36 5.89
C ILE A 94 -8.58 -1.46 7.23
N ARG A 95 -9.71 -2.15 7.28
CA ARG A 95 -10.47 -2.39 8.51
C ARG A 95 -9.59 -3.01 9.60
N ASN A 96 -8.82 -4.03 9.26
CA ASN A 96 -7.94 -4.70 10.21
C ASN A 96 -6.75 -3.84 10.67
N LEU A 97 -6.32 -2.84 9.90
CA LEU A 97 -5.32 -1.87 10.36
C LEU A 97 -5.87 -0.97 11.47
N HIS A 98 -7.10 -0.50 11.31
CA HIS A 98 -7.80 0.29 12.34
C HIS A 98 -8.15 -0.55 13.57
N ASP A 99 -8.70 -1.75 13.36
CA ASP A 99 -9.05 -2.69 14.43
C ASP A 99 -7.82 -3.10 15.26
N ALA A 100 -6.63 -3.19 14.65
CA ALA A 100 -5.41 -3.46 15.39
C ALA A 100 -5.07 -2.35 16.41
N LEU A 101 -5.44 -1.10 16.14
CA LEU A 101 -5.24 0.03 17.04
C LEU A 101 -6.37 0.18 18.05
N SER A 102 -7.62 0.05 17.61
CA SER A 102 -8.81 0.25 18.45
C SER A 102 -9.08 -0.93 19.38
N GLY A 103 -8.69 -2.15 18.99
CA GLY A 103 -9.05 -3.38 19.67
C GLY A 103 -10.49 -3.83 19.41
N HIS A 104 -11.24 -3.12 18.57
CA HIS A 104 -12.58 -3.49 18.11
C HIS A 104 -12.50 -4.50 16.95
N THR A 105 -13.59 -5.21 16.69
CA THR A 105 -13.75 -6.05 15.49
C THR A 105 -14.89 -5.46 14.67
N SER A 106 -14.55 -4.72 13.62
CA SER A 106 -15.53 -4.00 12.81
C SER A 106 -16.09 -4.91 11.71
N ASN A 107 -17.19 -4.51 11.05
CA ASN A 107 -17.73 -5.19 9.87
C ASN A 107 -17.50 -4.43 8.55
N SER A 108 -17.15 -3.14 8.63
CA SER A 108 -16.78 -2.31 7.48
C SER A 108 -15.66 -1.33 7.85
N VAL A 109 -15.01 -0.75 6.83
CA VAL A 109 -14.01 0.31 7.04
C VAL A 109 -14.61 1.52 7.77
N GLU A 110 -15.83 1.94 7.43
CA GLU A 110 -16.46 3.11 8.07
C GLU A 110 -16.65 2.91 9.58
N GLU A 111 -17.06 1.71 9.99
CA GLU A 111 -17.13 1.34 11.40
C GLU A 111 -15.72 1.38 12.04
N ALA A 112 -14.73 0.78 11.37
CA ALA A 112 -13.37 0.69 11.88
C ALA A 112 -12.73 2.06 12.10
N VAL A 113 -12.93 3.00 11.16
CA VAL A 113 -12.47 4.38 11.27
C VAL A 113 -13.12 5.06 12.48
N LYS A 114 -14.45 4.93 12.63
CA LYS A 114 -15.20 5.53 13.75
C LYS A 114 -14.74 5.03 15.12
N TYR A 115 -14.44 3.74 15.26
CA TYR A 115 -13.87 3.21 16.51
C TYR A 115 -12.41 3.60 16.69
N SER A 116 -11.63 3.68 15.60
CA SER A 116 -10.25 4.15 15.62
C SER A 116 -10.13 5.60 16.12
N GLU A 117 -11.10 6.47 15.81
CA GLU A 117 -11.15 7.86 16.33
C GLU A 117 -11.20 7.91 17.86
N ARG A 118 -11.79 6.91 18.51
CA ARG A 118 -11.93 6.82 19.97
C ARG A 118 -10.83 5.99 20.63
N SER A 119 -9.96 5.36 19.84
CA SER A 119 -8.85 4.55 20.37
C SER A 119 -7.88 5.39 21.20
N ILE A 120 -7.23 4.76 22.18
CA ILE A 120 -6.12 5.35 22.93
C ILE A 120 -4.92 5.56 22.00
N VAL A 121 -4.63 4.56 21.16
CA VAL A 121 -3.60 4.67 20.12
C VAL A 121 -4.22 5.27 18.86
N LYS A 122 -3.77 6.46 18.47
CA LYS A 122 -4.33 7.19 17.33
C LYS A 122 -3.65 6.81 16.01
N CYS A 123 -4.46 6.48 15.01
CA CYS A 123 -4.02 6.51 13.62
C CYS A 123 -3.96 7.98 13.16
N ILE A 124 -2.76 8.51 12.95
CA ILE A 124 -2.56 9.90 12.51
C ILE A 124 -2.44 10.04 11.00
N GLY A 125 -2.26 8.93 10.29
CA GLY A 125 -2.16 8.92 8.85
C GLY A 125 -1.99 7.51 8.29
N ILE A 126 -2.38 7.36 7.04
CA ILE A 126 -2.12 6.16 6.24
C ILE A 126 -1.48 6.63 4.95
N THR A 127 -0.31 6.10 4.66
CA THR A 127 0.40 6.27 3.40
C THR A 127 0.14 5.05 2.52
N ILE A 128 -0.34 5.25 1.29
CA ILE A 128 -0.57 4.16 0.33
C ILE A 128 0.37 4.31 -0.86
N GLU A 129 1.18 3.26 -1.10
CA GLU A 129 1.96 3.13 -2.32
C GLU A 129 1.06 2.68 -3.48
N THR A 130 1.16 3.37 -4.62
CA THR A 130 0.40 3.01 -5.81
C THR A 130 1.15 3.33 -7.11
N ARG A 131 0.59 2.89 -8.23
CA ARG A 131 1.02 3.31 -9.56
C ARG A 131 0.20 4.52 -10.04
N PRO A 132 0.74 5.35 -10.96
CA PRO A 132 0.00 6.47 -11.54
C PRO A 132 -1.37 6.08 -12.13
N ASP A 133 -1.46 4.94 -12.82
CA ASP A 133 -2.70 4.39 -13.40
C ASP A 133 -3.77 3.98 -12.36
N TYR A 134 -3.39 3.93 -11.07
CA TYR A 134 -4.29 3.63 -9.96
C TYR A 134 -4.58 4.86 -9.08
N CYS A 135 -4.48 6.06 -9.66
CA CYS A 135 -4.82 7.34 -9.02
C CYS A 135 -6.04 8.05 -9.63
N LEU A 136 -6.87 7.35 -10.40
CA LEU A 136 -8.13 7.88 -10.92
C LEU A 136 -9.09 8.32 -9.78
N ARG A 137 -10.05 9.21 -10.08
CA ARG A 137 -11.01 9.76 -9.10
C ARG A 137 -11.65 8.71 -8.21
N LYS A 138 -12.07 7.56 -8.77
CA LYS A 138 -12.65 6.45 -8.02
C LYS A 138 -11.70 5.89 -6.95
N HIS A 139 -10.42 5.76 -7.27
CA HIS A 139 -9.39 5.26 -6.36
C HIS A 139 -9.09 6.28 -5.27
N LEU A 140 -9.01 7.57 -5.63
CA LEU A 140 -8.82 8.65 -4.65
C LEU A 140 -9.98 8.73 -3.65
N SER A 141 -11.22 8.59 -4.11
CA SER A 141 -12.39 8.53 -3.22
C SER A 141 -12.34 7.34 -2.27
N GLN A 142 -11.89 6.17 -2.72
CA GLN A 142 -11.66 5.00 -1.86
C GLN A 142 -10.55 5.27 -0.83
N MET A 143 -9.42 5.85 -1.24
CA MET A 143 -8.33 6.18 -0.32
C MET A 143 -8.76 7.16 0.76
N LEU A 144 -9.57 8.17 0.41
CA LEU A 144 -10.14 9.10 1.37
C LEU A 144 -11.03 8.38 2.40
N SER A 145 -11.89 7.45 1.96
CA SER A 145 -12.74 6.67 2.87
C SER A 145 -11.93 5.71 3.76
N TYR A 146 -10.73 5.32 3.33
CA TYR A 146 -9.80 4.52 4.14
C TYR A 146 -9.08 5.34 5.23
N GLY A 147 -9.17 6.67 5.22
CA GLY A 147 -8.36 7.53 6.09
C GLY A 147 -6.93 7.73 5.58
N CYS A 148 -6.70 7.54 4.27
CA CYS A 148 -5.43 7.85 3.63
C CYS A 148 -5.16 9.36 3.65
N THR A 149 -3.96 9.73 4.05
CA THR A 149 -3.52 11.13 4.14
C THR A 149 -2.34 11.43 3.21
N ARG A 150 -1.65 10.39 2.72
CA ARG A 150 -0.48 10.53 1.85
C ARG A 150 -0.45 9.41 0.81
N LEU A 151 -0.14 9.76 -0.43
CA LEU A 151 0.07 8.79 -1.51
C LEU A 151 1.54 8.83 -1.92
N GLU A 152 2.13 7.65 -2.12
CA GLU A 152 3.46 7.51 -2.70
C GLU A 152 3.35 6.83 -4.06
N ILE A 153 3.92 7.46 -5.08
CA ILE A 153 3.68 7.09 -6.48
C ILE A 153 5.01 6.77 -7.15
N GLY A 154 5.11 5.54 -7.64
CA GLY A 154 6.29 5.10 -8.37
C GLY A 154 6.33 5.65 -9.79
N VAL A 155 6.65 6.94 -9.97
CA VAL A 155 6.87 7.57 -11.29
C VAL A 155 8.11 6.99 -11.97
N GLN A 156 9.20 6.84 -11.22
CA GLN A 156 10.49 6.24 -11.64
C GLN A 156 11.28 7.05 -12.67
N SER A 157 10.64 7.53 -13.73
CA SER A 157 11.24 8.41 -14.74
C SER A 157 10.20 9.42 -15.24
N VAL A 158 10.65 10.65 -15.52
CA VAL A 158 9.85 11.67 -16.22
C VAL A 158 10.01 11.61 -17.74
N TYR A 159 10.94 10.79 -18.23
CA TYR A 159 11.19 10.59 -19.65
C TYR A 159 10.37 9.41 -20.18
N GLU A 160 9.58 9.66 -21.23
CA GLU A 160 8.66 8.68 -21.81
C GLU A 160 9.36 7.50 -22.47
N ASP A 161 10.50 7.74 -23.13
CA ASP A 161 11.32 6.70 -23.73
C ASP A 161 11.83 5.71 -22.68
N VAL A 162 12.34 6.21 -21.55
CA VAL A 162 12.75 5.36 -20.42
C VAL A 162 11.56 4.58 -19.86
N ALA A 163 10.40 5.22 -19.68
CA ALA A 163 9.21 4.54 -19.17
C ALA A 163 8.72 3.43 -20.12
N ARG A 164 8.77 3.67 -21.43
CA ARG A 164 8.44 2.69 -22.48
C ARG A 164 9.43 1.54 -22.50
N ASP A 165 10.72 1.84 -22.58
CA ASP A 165 11.77 0.85 -22.78
C ASP A 165 11.97 -0.04 -21.53
N THR A 166 11.59 0.46 -20.35
CA THR A 166 11.59 -0.32 -19.09
C THR A 166 10.28 -1.06 -18.78
N ASN A 167 9.34 -1.10 -19.72
CA ASN A 167 8.00 -1.68 -19.55
C ASN A 167 7.22 -1.09 -18.34
N ARG A 168 7.42 0.21 -18.10
CA ARG A 168 6.77 0.98 -17.04
C ARG A 168 5.70 1.93 -17.58
N PHE A 169 5.56 2.02 -18.90
CA PHE A 169 4.70 2.97 -19.61
C PHE A 169 3.26 2.97 -19.09
N VAL A 170 2.75 4.18 -18.94
CA VAL A 170 1.37 4.54 -18.67
C VAL A 170 0.98 5.50 -19.79
N LYS A 171 -0.25 5.41 -20.32
CA LYS A 171 -0.65 6.21 -21.49
C LYS A 171 -0.57 7.71 -21.18
N GLU A 172 -0.25 8.53 -22.18
CA GLU A 172 -0.41 9.99 -22.13
C GLU A 172 -1.82 10.32 -21.61
N GLY A 173 -1.90 11.20 -20.61
CA GLY A 173 -3.11 11.51 -19.83
C GLY A 173 -3.12 11.00 -18.38
N ASP A 174 -2.52 9.82 -18.10
CA ASP A 174 -2.37 9.28 -16.73
C ASP A 174 -1.25 10.00 -15.95
N ILE A 175 -0.27 10.55 -16.67
CA ILE A 175 0.82 11.38 -16.13
C ILE A 175 0.46 12.88 -16.17
N ASP A 176 -0.33 13.35 -17.14
CA ASP A 176 -0.74 14.76 -17.21
C ASP A 176 -1.65 15.19 -16.05
N THR A 177 -2.40 14.24 -15.48
CA THR A 177 -3.07 14.47 -14.19
C THR A 177 -2.08 14.74 -13.05
N PHE A 178 -0.84 14.25 -13.15
CA PHE A 178 0.24 14.48 -12.18
C PHE A 178 1.00 15.77 -12.40
N THR A 179 1.21 16.19 -13.65
CA THR A 179 1.75 17.52 -13.95
C THR A 179 0.86 18.58 -13.30
N TYR A 180 -0.46 18.38 -13.29
CA TYR A 180 -1.42 19.25 -12.60
C TYR A 180 -1.23 19.34 -11.07
N ILE A 181 -0.77 18.27 -10.40
CA ILE A 181 -0.49 18.27 -8.96
C ILE A 181 0.80 19.03 -8.67
N HIS A 182 1.81 18.93 -9.55
CA HIS A 182 3.06 19.69 -9.41
C HIS A 182 2.86 21.19 -9.67
N TYR A 183 1.87 21.58 -10.47
CA TYR A 183 1.45 22.98 -10.69
C TYR A 183 0.49 23.53 -9.63
N MET A 184 -0.06 22.70 -8.74
CA MET A 184 -0.95 23.15 -7.64
C MET A 184 -0.18 23.56 -6.37
N TYR A 185 1.14 23.35 -6.33
CA TYR A 185 2.03 23.70 -5.21
C TYR A 185 3.08 24.77 -5.57
N HIS A 186 2.91 25.46 -6.69
CA HIS A 186 3.62 26.70 -7.04
C HIS A 186 2.60 27.81 -7.32
#